data_AF-X1HH57-F1
#
_entry.id   AF-X1HH57-F1
#
_cell.length_a   1.000
_cell.length_b   1.000
_cell.length_c   1.000
_cell.angle_alpha   90.00
_cell.angle_beta   90.00
_cell.angle_gamma   90.00
#
_symmetry.space_group_name_H-M   'P 1'
#
loop_
_entity.id
_entity.type
_entity.pdbx_description
1 polymer ?
#
loop_
_entity_poly.entity_id
_entity_poly.type
_entity_poly.pdbx_seq_one_letter_code
_entity_poly.pdbx_strand_id
1 'polypeptide(L)'
;MFLEKIDQALRLAVKAHLQKKKFLKMMMENSNGPLWQIGKKAQDGRPYVNLDEGTYLIGLIGLNEAVQHITGKQLHESEDVFKLGLKIVSFMSLKCREYGEEFNLKLSLEESPAESAAGRLAKIDLQEFPDSKKVIKGNSNGEESYYTNSIHFAAAAPIDLI
;
A
#
# COMPACT_ATOMS: atom_id res chain seq x y z
N MET A 1 -9.31 -12.03 -12.91
CA MET A 1 -8.00 -12.55 -12.50
C MET A 1 -7.12 -11.53 -11.75
N PHE A 2 -6.63 -10.42 -12.33
CA PHE A 2 -5.73 -9.48 -11.61
C PHE A 2 -6.44 -8.59 -10.56
N LEU A 3 -7.50 -7.88 -10.92
CA LEU A 3 -8.25 -7.04 -9.97
C LEU A 3 -8.86 -7.85 -8.81
N GLU A 4 -9.22 -9.10 -9.04
CA GLU A 4 -9.67 -10.02 -7.99
C GLU A 4 -8.54 -10.35 -7.00
N LYS A 5 -7.30 -10.48 -7.47
CA LYS A 5 -6.12 -10.68 -6.59
C LYS A 5 -5.84 -9.43 -5.77
N ILE A 6 -6.00 -8.24 -6.36
CA ILE A 6 -5.94 -6.97 -5.63
C ILE A 6 -7.04 -6.94 -4.56
N ASP A 7 -8.27 -7.31 -4.89
CA ASP A 7 -9.38 -7.36 -3.93
C ASP A 7 -9.08 -8.28 -2.73
N GLN A 8 -8.55 -9.48 -3.01
CA GLN A 8 -8.10 -10.42 -1.98
C GLN A 8 -7.03 -9.83 -1.08
N ALA A 9 -6.03 -9.15 -1.66
CA ALA A 9 -4.96 -8.48 -0.90
C ALA A 9 -5.50 -7.30 -0.06
N LEU A 10 -6.42 -6.50 -0.60
CA LEU A 10 -7.07 -5.41 0.13
C LEU A 10 -7.85 -5.94 1.33
N ARG A 11 -8.65 -7.01 1.17
CA ARG A 11 -9.35 -7.65 2.29
C ARG A 11 -8.39 -8.16 3.36
N LEU A 12 -7.24 -8.70 2.96
CA LEU A 12 -6.21 -9.12 3.91
C LEU A 12 -5.61 -7.92 4.67
N ALA A 13 -5.33 -6.81 4.00
CA ALA A 13 -4.85 -5.58 4.63
C ALA A 13 -5.90 -5.00 5.61
N VAL A 14 -7.18 -5.01 5.25
CA VAL A 14 -8.28 -4.61 6.15
C VAL A 14 -8.33 -5.50 7.39
N LYS A 15 -8.24 -6.83 7.21
CA LYS A 15 -8.17 -7.78 8.33
C LYS A 15 -6.97 -7.46 9.23
N ALA A 16 -5.80 -7.15 8.67
CA ALA A 16 -4.63 -6.77 9.44
C ALA A 16 -4.86 -5.48 10.25
N HIS A 17 -5.50 -4.45 9.66
CA HIS A 17 -5.86 -3.22 10.38
C HIS A 17 -6.85 -3.47 11.52
N LEU A 18 -7.84 -4.33 11.33
CA LEU A 18 -8.79 -4.74 12.38
C LEU A 18 -8.07 -5.42 13.55
N GLN A 19 -7.16 -6.35 13.27
CA GLN A 19 -6.36 -7.01 14.31
C GLN A 19 -5.44 -6.00 15.03
N LYS A 20 -4.80 -5.10 14.29
CA LYS A 20 -3.98 -4.02 14.84
C LYS A 20 -4.81 -3.12 15.76
N LYS A 21 -5.99 -2.68 15.32
CA LYS A 21 -6.92 -1.85 16.12
C LYS A 21 -7.29 -2.53 17.43
N LYS A 22 -7.65 -3.83 17.37
CA LYS A 22 -7.96 -4.63 18.57
C LYS A 22 -6.76 -4.71 19.52
N PHE A 23 -5.57 -4.99 19.00
CA PHE A 23 -4.35 -5.11 19.79
C PHE A 23 -3.95 -3.78 20.46
N LEU A 24 -3.99 -2.67 19.71
CA LEU A 24 -3.73 -1.33 20.25
C LEU A 24 -4.73 -0.97 21.36
N LYS A 25 -6.02 -1.26 21.16
CA LYS A 25 -7.06 -1.04 22.17
C LYS A 25 -6.76 -1.80 23.47
N MET A 26 -6.37 -3.08 23.39
CA MET A 26 -5.97 -3.86 24.56
C MET A 26 -4.77 -3.22 25.31
N MET A 27 -3.79 -2.68 24.57
CA MET A 27 -2.64 -2.00 25.20
C MET A 27 -3.00 -0.64 25.80
N MET A 28 -3.99 0.05 25.24
CA MET A 28 -4.50 1.33 25.73
C MET A 28 -5.39 1.19 26.97
N GLU A 29 -6.03 0.03 27.16
CA GLU A 29 -6.91 -0.26 28.30
C GLU A 29 -6.19 -0.93 29.48
N ASN A 30 -5.04 -1.56 29.25
CA ASN A 30 -4.23 -2.19 30.29
C ASN A 30 -3.39 -1.14 31.04
N SER A 31 -3.61 -0.96 32.34
CA SER A 31 -2.89 0.02 33.16
C SER A 31 -1.37 -0.18 33.24
N ASN A 32 -0.90 -1.39 32.98
CA ASN A 32 0.53 -1.73 32.92
C ASN A 32 1.05 -1.77 31.47
N GLY A 33 0.20 -1.49 30.49
CA GLY A 33 0.52 -1.52 29.07
C GLY A 33 1.28 -0.27 28.61
N PRO A 34 2.10 -0.38 27.55
CA PRO A 34 2.92 0.73 27.05
C PRO A 34 2.08 1.88 26.48
N LEU A 35 0.83 1.64 26.12
CA LEU A 35 -0.07 2.65 25.55
C LEU A 35 -1.14 3.14 26.54
N TRP A 36 -1.07 2.74 27.81
CA TRP A 36 -2.07 3.13 28.82
C TRP A 36 -2.30 4.63 28.88
N GLN A 37 -1.22 5.43 28.92
CA GLN A 37 -1.32 6.88 29.10
C GLN A 37 -2.09 7.58 27.98
N ILE A 38 -1.92 7.12 26.74
CA ILE A 38 -2.61 7.68 25.57
C ILE A 38 -4.05 7.13 25.41
N GLY A 39 -4.38 6.06 26.12
CA GLY A 39 -5.74 5.51 26.20
C GLY A 39 -6.65 6.22 27.21
N LYS A 40 -6.08 7.02 28.12
CA LYS A 40 -6.84 7.73 29.15
C LYS A 40 -7.64 8.89 28.55
N LYS A 41 -8.76 9.20 29.21
CA LYS A 41 -9.49 10.45 29.01
C LYS A 41 -8.68 11.61 29.58
N ALA A 42 -8.50 12.65 28.78
CA ALA A 42 -7.98 13.94 29.20
C ALA A 42 -9.04 14.71 30.00
N GLN A 43 -8.66 15.89 30.52
CA GLN A 43 -9.53 16.73 31.35
C GLN A 43 -10.75 17.28 30.61
N ASP A 44 -10.70 17.36 29.28
CA ASP A 44 -11.81 17.76 28.42
C ASP A 44 -12.81 16.60 28.13
N GLY A 45 -12.57 15.43 28.70
CA GLY A 45 -13.40 14.23 28.55
C GLY A 45 -13.11 13.39 27.31
N ARG A 46 -12.16 13.78 26.44
CA ARG A 46 -11.79 13.06 25.23
C ARG A 46 -10.53 12.21 25.46
N PRO A 47 -10.38 11.05 24.78
CA PRO A 47 -9.12 10.32 24.84
C PRO A 47 -8.02 11.07 24.06
N TYR A 48 -6.76 10.90 24.48
CA TYR A 48 -5.62 11.44 23.72
C TYR A 48 -5.51 10.84 22.32
N VAL A 49 -5.82 9.55 22.19
CA VAL A 49 -5.90 8.85 20.90
C VAL A 49 -7.26 8.19 20.78
N ASN A 50 -8.00 8.54 19.71
CA ASN A 50 -9.24 7.86 19.34
C ASN A 50 -9.01 6.96 18.12
N LEU A 51 -9.01 5.64 18.34
CA LEU A 51 -8.85 4.65 17.28
C LEU A 51 -10.05 4.56 16.33
N ASP A 52 -11.21 5.11 16.70
CA ASP A 52 -12.40 5.14 15.83
C ASP A 52 -12.36 6.33 14.85
N GLU A 53 -11.68 7.42 15.21
CA GLU A 53 -11.50 8.60 14.35
C GLU A 53 -10.22 8.53 13.50
N GLY A 54 -9.31 7.61 13.84
CA GLY A 54 -8.05 7.40 13.12
C GLY A 54 -8.26 6.96 11.67
N THR A 55 -7.40 7.44 10.76
CA THR A 55 -7.36 6.99 9.37
C THR A 55 -6.40 5.80 9.24
N TYR A 56 -6.88 4.71 8.63
CA TYR A 56 -6.15 3.48 8.41
C TYR A 56 -5.67 3.42 6.96
N LEU A 57 -4.37 3.59 6.77
CA LEU A 57 -3.77 3.75 5.45
C LEU A 57 -3.47 2.38 4.81
N ILE A 58 -3.81 2.23 3.54
CA ILE A 58 -3.38 1.12 2.70
C ILE A 58 -2.41 1.68 1.67
N GLY A 59 -1.14 1.28 1.77
CA GLY A 59 -0.11 1.67 0.82
C GLY A 59 -0.16 0.85 -0.47
N LEU A 60 0.25 1.45 -1.58
CA LEU A 60 0.56 0.76 -2.83
C LEU A 60 1.96 1.12 -3.33
N ILE A 61 2.57 0.22 -4.10
CA ILE A 61 3.87 0.42 -4.74
C ILE A 61 3.96 -0.40 -6.03
N GLY A 62 4.77 0.03 -6.98
CA GLY A 62 5.15 -0.78 -8.14
C GLY A 62 4.07 -0.86 -9.21
N LEU A 63 3.20 0.17 -9.33
CA LEU A 63 2.18 0.19 -10.38
C LEU A 63 2.81 0.08 -11.77
N ASN A 64 3.94 0.76 -12.00
CA ASN A 64 4.67 0.70 -13.26
C ASN A 64 5.11 -0.73 -13.61
N GLU A 65 5.71 -1.45 -12.66
CA GLU A 65 6.15 -2.83 -12.88
C GLU A 65 4.97 -3.78 -13.05
N ALA A 66 3.87 -3.56 -12.32
CA ALA A 66 2.66 -4.36 -12.47
C ALA A 66 2.06 -4.24 -13.88
N VAL A 67 1.89 -3.01 -14.39
CA VAL A 67 1.37 -2.83 -15.76
C VAL A 67 2.36 -3.30 -16.83
N GLN A 68 3.67 -3.12 -16.59
CA GLN A 68 4.70 -3.62 -17.49
C GLN A 68 4.68 -5.14 -17.56
N HIS A 69 4.48 -5.82 -16.44
CA HIS A 69 4.38 -7.27 -16.42
C HIS A 69 3.14 -7.78 -17.17
N ILE A 70 2.00 -7.09 -17.03
CA ILE A 70 0.73 -7.48 -17.66
C ILE A 70 0.73 -7.20 -19.17
N THR A 71 1.30 -6.07 -19.58
CA THR A 71 1.12 -5.54 -20.95
C THR A 71 2.38 -5.57 -21.79
N GLY A 72 3.55 -5.80 -21.18
CA GLY A 72 4.86 -5.62 -21.79
C GLY A 72 5.29 -4.16 -21.91
N LYS A 73 4.46 -3.19 -21.45
CA LYS A 73 4.70 -1.76 -21.59
C LYS A 73 4.63 -1.02 -20.26
N GLN A 74 5.49 -0.03 -20.09
CA GLN A 74 5.48 0.85 -18.93
C GLN A 74 4.37 1.90 -19.02
N LEU A 75 4.06 2.55 -17.89
CA LEU A 75 2.97 3.52 -17.79
C LEU A 75 3.07 4.68 -18.81
N HIS A 76 4.29 5.10 -19.16
CA HIS A 76 4.53 6.22 -20.07
C HIS A 76 4.55 5.82 -21.56
N GLU A 77 4.55 4.53 -21.87
CA GLU A 77 4.78 4.04 -23.25
C GLU A 77 3.49 3.93 -24.07
N SER A 78 2.32 4.06 -23.44
CA SER A 78 1.02 3.99 -24.12
C SER A 78 -0.10 4.60 -23.28
N GLU A 79 -0.97 5.39 -23.92
CA GLU A 79 -2.15 5.97 -23.28
C GLU A 79 -3.09 4.89 -22.71
N ASP A 80 -3.25 3.77 -23.40
CA ASP A 80 -4.09 2.67 -22.94
C ASP A 80 -3.51 1.98 -21.68
N VAL A 81 -2.18 1.93 -21.57
CA VAL A 81 -1.49 1.37 -20.40
C VAL A 81 -1.58 2.33 -19.22
N PHE A 82 -1.47 3.63 -19.48
CA PHE A 82 -1.73 4.66 -18.48
C PHE A 82 -3.17 4.59 -17.94
N LYS A 83 -4.17 4.49 -18.84
CA LYS A 83 -5.58 4.29 -18.47
C LYS A 83 -5.81 3.00 -17.68
N LEU A 84 -5.09 1.92 -18.00
CA LEU A 84 -5.11 0.69 -17.21
C LEU A 84 -4.59 0.94 -15.78
N GLY A 85 -3.47 1.67 -15.64
CA GLY A 85 -2.94 2.09 -14.35
C GLY A 85 -3.97 2.88 -13.53
N LEU A 86 -4.60 3.90 -14.14
CA LEU A 86 -5.67 4.67 -13.51
C LEU A 86 -6.84 3.79 -13.08
N LYS A 87 -7.24 2.81 -13.92
CA LYS A 87 -8.32 1.87 -13.59
C LYS A 87 -7.98 1.02 -12.37
N ILE A 88 -6.74 0.54 -12.26
CA ILE A 88 -6.27 -0.26 -11.11
C ILE A 88 -6.31 0.59 -9.83
N VAL A 89 -5.75 1.79 -9.85
CA VAL A 89 -5.75 2.69 -8.68
C VAL A 89 -7.17 3.10 -8.28
N SER A 90 -8.01 3.44 -9.27
CA SER A 90 -9.42 3.78 -9.05
C SER A 90 -10.18 2.62 -8.41
N PHE A 91 -9.95 1.39 -8.89
CA PHE A 91 -10.53 0.19 -8.30
C PHE A 91 -10.11 0.03 -6.83
N MET A 92 -8.82 0.17 -6.52
CA MET A 92 -8.32 0.09 -5.14
C MET A 92 -8.92 1.18 -4.24
N SER A 93 -9.00 2.41 -4.72
CA SER A 93 -9.58 3.55 -3.99
C SER A 93 -11.06 3.31 -3.66
N LEU A 94 -11.86 2.87 -4.64
CA LEU A 94 -13.26 2.52 -4.43
C LEU A 94 -13.42 1.38 -3.42
N LYS A 95 -12.59 0.34 -3.52
CA LYS A 95 -12.58 -0.78 -2.56
C LYS A 95 -12.21 -0.34 -1.15
N CYS A 96 -11.25 0.56 -0.97
CA CYS A 96 -10.96 1.14 0.34
C CYS A 96 -12.18 1.84 0.94
N ARG A 97 -12.94 2.59 0.13
CA ARG A 97 -14.18 3.24 0.60
C ARG A 97 -15.25 2.22 0.97
N GLU A 98 -15.52 1.25 0.09
CA GLU A 98 -16.49 0.16 0.33
C GLU A 98 -16.16 -0.60 1.62
N TYR A 99 -14.89 -1.00 1.81
CA TYR A 99 -14.46 -1.68 3.03
C TYR A 99 -14.44 -0.77 4.24
N GLY A 100 -14.25 0.53 4.05
CA GLY A 100 -14.30 1.47 5.16
C GLY A 100 -15.70 1.53 5.77
N GLU A 101 -16.72 1.55 4.91
CA GLU A 101 -18.13 1.46 5.28
C GLU A 101 -18.47 0.07 5.86
N GLU A 102 -18.09 -1.02 5.18
CA GLU A 102 -18.37 -2.40 5.59
C GLU A 102 -17.83 -2.73 6.99
N PHE A 103 -16.59 -2.31 7.29
CA PHE A 103 -15.89 -2.67 8.53
C PHE A 103 -15.84 -1.54 9.56
N ASN A 104 -16.54 -0.42 9.32
CA ASN A 104 -16.51 0.78 10.16
C ASN A 104 -15.07 1.23 10.50
N LEU A 105 -14.27 1.40 9.44
CA LEU A 105 -12.91 1.91 9.50
C LEU A 105 -12.75 3.05 8.51
N LYS A 106 -12.15 4.17 8.93
CA LYS A 106 -11.78 5.22 7.99
C LYS A 106 -10.55 4.78 7.20
N LEU A 107 -10.75 4.10 6.07
CA LEU A 107 -9.67 3.62 5.20
C LEU A 107 -9.31 4.67 4.14
N SER A 108 -8.02 4.80 3.83
CA SER A 108 -7.54 5.60 2.70
C SER A 108 -6.46 4.85 1.95
N LEU A 109 -6.48 4.92 0.62
CA LEU A 109 -5.35 4.54 -0.21
C LEU A 109 -4.29 5.65 -0.14
N GLU A 110 -3.02 5.28 -0.04
CA GLU A 110 -1.93 6.24 0.13
C GLU A 110 -0.71 5.84 -0.70
N GLU A 111 -0.05 6.85 -1.27
CA GLU A 111 1.33 6.74 -1.76
C GLU A 111 2.30 6.76 -0.57
N SER A 112 2.47 5.62 0.10
CA SER A 112 3.38 5.53 1.24
C SER A 112 4.83 5.77 0.80
N PRO A 113 5.65 6.52 1.58
CA PRO A 113 7.09 6.60 1.36
C PRO A 113 7.70 5.21 1.53
N ALA A 114 7.86 4.50 0.43
CA ALA A 114 8.06 3.06 0.43
C ALA A 114 9.54 2.66 0.34
N GLU A 115 10.47 3.50 0.81
CA GLU A 115 11.91 3.31 0.59
C GLU A 115 12.40 1.92 1.03
N SER A 116 11.99 1.45 2.22
CA SER A 116 12.34 0.11 2.71
C SER A 116 11.48 -1.01 2.12
N ALA A 117 10.21 -0.73 1.81
CA ALA A 117 9.27 -1.73 1.27
C ALA A 117 9.57 -2.04 -0.21
N ALA A 118 9.90 -1.02 -1.01
CA ALA A 118 10.23 -1.10 -2.43
C ALA A 118 11.34 -2.13 -2.68
N GLY A 119 12.45 -1.99 -1.95
CA GLY A 119 13.59 -2.88 -2.10
C GLY A 119 13.33 -4.26 -1.52
N ARG A 120 12.68 -4.34 -0.35
CA ARG A 120 12.39 -5.64 0.29
C ARG A 120 11.48 -6.50 -0.58
N LEU A 121 10.38 -5.94 -1.08
CA LEU A 121 9.43 -6.68 -1.92
C LEU A 121 10.07 -7.11 -3.24
N ALA A 122 10.83 -6.23 -3.90
CA ALA A 122 11.54 -6.58 -5.12
C ALA A 122 12.52 -7.74 -4.92
N LYS A 123 13.28 -7.75 -3.82
CA LYS A 123 14.21 -8.84 -3.50
C LYS A 123 13.51 -10.18 -3.26
N ILE A 124 12.37 -10.16 -2.57
CA ILE A 124 11.56 -11.36 -2.35
C ILE A 124 11.03 -11.88 -3.70
N ASP A 125 10.48 -11.00 -4.53
CA ASP A 125 9.93 -11.40 -5.82
C ASP A 125 11.00 -11.90 -6.80
N LEU A 126 12.24 -11.40 -6.74
CA LEU A 126 13.36 -11.95 -7.50
C LEU A 126 13.73 -13.38 -7.09
N GLN A 127 13.55 -13.73 -5.81
CA GLN A 127 13.83 -15.07 -5.28
C GLN A 127 12.69 -16.04 -5.61
N GLU A 128 11.45 -15.62 -5.41
CA GLU A 128 10.26 -16.48 -5.56
C GLU A 128 9.76 -16.56 -7.00
N PHE A 129 9.96 -15.50 -7.79
CA PHE A 129 9.47 -15.37 -9.16
C PHE A 129 10.59 -14.91 -10.10
N PRO A 130 11.43 -15.81 -10.64
CA PRO A 130 12.57 -15.42 -11.48
C PRO A 130 12.22 -14.54 -12.69
N ASP A 131 10.99 -14.68 -13.21
CA ASP A 131 10.47 -13.85 -14.30
C ASP A 131 10.28 -12.35 -13.93
N SER A 132 10.19 -12.03 -12.63
CA SER A 132 10.07 -10.64 -12.13
C SER A 132 11.27 -9.77 -12.49
N LYS A 133 12.43 -10.39 -12.75
CA LYS A 133 13.66 -9.72 -13.23
C LYS A 133 13.44 -8.90 -14.51
N LYS A 134 12.41 -9.22 -15.30
CA LYS A 134 12.07 -8.49 -16.54
C LYS A 134 11.54 -7.08 -16.28
N VAL A 135 10.98 -6.82 -15.11
CA VAL A 135 10.31 -5.54 -14.80
C VAL A 135 10.92 -4.81 -13.62
N ILE A 136 11.47 -5.54 -12.63
CA ILE A 136 12.12 -4.97 -11.45
C ILE A 136 13.29 -4.06 -11.85
N LYS A 137 13.39 -2.91 -11.21
CA LYS A 137 14.42 -1.90 -11.46
C LYS A 137 15.64 -2.13 -10.56
N GLY A 138 16.75 -1.44 -10.87
CA GLY A 138 18.02 -1.59 -10.17
C GLY A 138 18.99 -2.53 -10.89
N ASN A 139 20.04 -2.94 -10.19
CA ASN A 139 21.13 -3.71 -10.79
C ASN A 139 20.81 -5.21 -10.93
N SER A 140 21.53 -5.89 -11.82
CA SER A 140 21.36 -7.31 -12.14
C SER A 140 21.74 -8.26 -11.00
N ASN A 141 22.45 -7.76 -9.98
CA ASN A 141 22.98 -8.53 -8.87
C ASN A 141 21.99 -8.61 -7.69
N GLY A 142 20.86 -7.90 -7.75
CA GLY A 142 19.78 -7.99 -6.78
C GLY A 142 19.93 -7.08 -5.56
N GLU A 143 21.11 -6.53 -5.32
CA GLU A 143 21.39 -5.76 -4.09
C GLU A 143 20.68 -4.40 -4.07
N GLU A 144 20.55 -3.77 -5.22
CA GLU A 144 19.90 -2.47 -5.42
C GLU A 144 18.55 -2.62 -6.13
N SER A 145 17.90 -3.79 -6.05
CA SER A 145 16.61 -3.99 -6.70
C SER A 145 15.49 -3.26 -6.00
N TYR A 146 14.60 -2.62 -6.76
CA TYR A 146 13.45 -1.88 -6.23
C TYR A 146 12.26 -1.87 -7.20
N TYR A 147 11.08 -1.63 -6.64
CA TYR A 147 9.89 -1.20 -7.38
C TYR A 147 9.83 0.32 -7.50
N THR A 148 9.27 0.81 -8.60
CA THR A 148 8.97 2.24 -8.78
C THR A 148 7.97 2.67 -7.70
N ASN A 149 8.22 3.83 -7.11
CA ASN A 149 7.44 4.31 -5.98
C ASN A 149 5.96 4.49 -6.36
N SER A 150 5.07 3.94 -5.53
CA SER A 150 3.62 4.14 -5.63
C SER A 150 3.05 4.02 -7.05
N ILE A 151 2.58 5.12 -7.63
CA ILE A 151 1.97 5.21 -8.96
C ILE A 151 2.85 5.94 -9.98
N HIS A 152 4.12 6.19 -9.62
CA HIS A 152 5.00 7.05 -10.41
C HIS A 152 5.42 6.38 -11.71
N PHE A 153 5.84 7.20 -12.67
CA PHE A 153 6.64 6.71 -13.78
C PHE A 153 8.00 6.25 -13.27
N ALA A 154 8.61 5.28 -13.97
CA ALA A 154 9.96 4.86 -13.67
C ALA A 154 10.93 6.06 -13.76
N ALA A 155 11.89 6.15 -12.84
CA ALA A 155 12.83 7.27 -12.79
C ALA A 155 13.64 7.47 -14.08
N ALA A 156 13.87 6.39 -14.85
CA ALA A 156 14.58 6.42 -16.12
C ALA A 156 13.65 6.58 -17.34
N ALA A 157 12.35 6.82 -17.14
CA ALA A 157 11.42 7.04 -18.24
C ALA A 157 11.84 8.29 -19.04
N PRO A 158 11.90 8.22 -20.39
CA PRO A 158 12.26 9.34 -21.25
C PRO A 158 11.05 10.28 -21.42
N ILE A 159 10.61 10.86 -20.32
CA ILE A 159 9.49 11.80 -20.24
C ILE A 159 10.01 13.14 -19.74
N ASP A 160 9.44 14.21 -20.27
CA ASP A 160 9.72 15.56 -19.79
C ASP A 160 8.99 15.81 -18.46
N LEU A 161 9.46 16.80 -17.71
CA LEU A 161 8.77 17.34 -16.54
C LEU A 161 7.52 18.16 -16.90
N ILE A 162 7.35 18.48 -18.19
CA ILE A 162 6.35 19.40 -18.75
C ILE A 162 5.46 18.67 -19.76
#